data_AF-A0A3N5W6Y6-F1
#
_entry.id   AF-A0A3N5W6Y6-F1
#
_cell.length_a   1.000
_cell.length_b   1.000
_cell.length_c   1.000
_cell.angle_alpha   90.00
_cell.angle_beta   90.00
_cell.angle_gamma   90.00
#
_symmetry.space_group_name_H-M   'P 1'
#
loop_
_entity.id
_entity.type
_entity.pdbx_description
1 polymer ?
#
loop_
_entity_poly.entity_id
_entity_poly.type
_entity_poly.pdbx_seq_one_letter_code
_entity_poly.pdbx_strand_id
1 'polypeptide(L)'
;FHEIRKEGCTLPVIMFNGHRNEKVAVEAMKAGVSDYLVKGRITPDRLRLVISFAVQKNRIQQRLEEKRKALLDAERQRVMMESVTATCHHFAGPLTAMLSNLQMFAEVENIEEPEKRNMLEQCLKAAETMKTILNKFQQVREYRTRPFLEDVNILDIGLASIYGTPGLQGF
;
A
#
# COMPACT_ATOMS: atom_id res chain seq x y z
N PHE A 1 28.72 -17.89 8.06
CA PHE A 1 28.23 -16.83 7.15
C PHE A 1 26.85 -17.13 6.60
N HIS A 2 26.65 -18.26 5.90
CA HIS A 2 25.34 -18.61 5.31
C HIS A 2 24.23 -18.74 6.36
N GLU A 3 24.53 -19.28 7.55
CA GLU A 3 23.57 -19.34 8.67
C GLU A 3 23.18 -17.94 9.18
N ILE A 4 24.17 -17.07 9.45
CA ILE A 4 23.94 -15.69 9.91
C ILE A 4 23.11 -14.88 8.89
N ARG A 5 23.32 -15.09 7.59
CA ARG A 5 22.50 -14.44 6.55
C ARG A 5 21.08 -15.02 6.46
N LYS A 6 20.91 -16.32 6.68
CA LYS A 6 19.59 -16.97 6.72
C LYS A 6 18.72 -16.46 7.87
N GLU A 7 19.32 -16.02 8.97
CA GLU A 7 18.64 -15.39 10.11
C GLU A 7 18.27 -13.92 9.86
N GLY A 8 18.45 -13.40 8.64
CA GLY A 8 18.08 -12.03 8.27
C GLY A 8 19.08 -10.96 8.71
N CYS A 9 20.28 -11.34 9.16
CA CYS A 9 21.31 -10.37 9.53
C CYS A 9 21.80 -9.61 8.29
N THR A 10 21.52 -8.30 8.27
CA THR A 10 21.96 -7.40 7.18
C THR A 10 23.32 -6.76 7.44
N LEU A 11 23.89 -6.93 8.64
CA LEU A 11 25.16 -6.30 9.01
C LEU A 11 26.31 -6.67 8.05
N PRO A 12 27.23 -5.73 7.78
CA PRO A 12 28.40 -6.01 6.97
C PRO A 12 29.33 -6.99 7.71
N VAL A 13 29.80 -8.01 7.01
CA VAL A 13 30.72 -9.02 7.54
C VAL A 13 32.08 -8.84 6.87
N ILE A 14 33.14 -8.70 7.66
CA ILE A 14 34.52 -8.65 7.17
C ILE A 14 35.22 -9.93 7.60
N MET A 15 35.77 -10.68 6.63
CA MET A 15 36.42 -11.97 6.90
C MET A 15 37.93 -11.80 7.01
N PHE A 16 38.53 -12.43 8.04
CA PHE A 16 39.98 -12.44 8.26
C PHE A 16 40.58 -13.83 8.07
N ASN A 17 41.63 -13.97 7.27
CA ASN A 17 42.31 -15.26 7.07
C ASN A 17 43.84 -15.16 7.15
N GLY A 18 44.50 -16.24 7.60
CA GLY A 18 45.95 -16.37 7.70
C GLY A 18 46.65 -16.80 6.41
N HIS A 19 45.95 -17.43 5.46
CA HIS A 19 46.55 -17.93 4.21
C HIS A 19 46.15 -17.06 3.00
N ARG A 20 47.11 -16.81 2.09
CA ARG A 20 46.92 -16.14 0.78
C ARG A 20 46.23 -17.05 -0.23
N ASN A 21 45.05 -17.55 0.09
CA ASN A 21 44.26 -18.31 -0.88
C ASN A 21 43.21 -17.39 -1.52
N GLU A 22 43.55 -16.85 -2.69
CA GLU A 22 42.67 -15.95 -3.45
C GLU A 22 41.34 -16.62 -3.84
N LYS A 23 41.33 -17.95 -4.04
CA LYS A 23 40.09 -18.69 -4.31
C LYS A 23 39.09 -18.57 -3.16
N VAL A 24 39.57 -18.62 -1.92
CA VAL A 24 38.74 -18.47 -0.71
C VAL A 24 38.19 -17.05 -0.60
N ALA A 25 38.97 -16.03 -1.00
CA ALA A 25 38.51 -14.65 -1.02
C ALA A 25 37.38 -14.44 -2.04
N VAL A 26 37.50 -15.01 -3.24
CA VAL A 26 36.47 -14.94 -4.29
C VAL A 26 35.20 -15.67 -3.88
N GLU A 27 35.30 -16.86 -3.28
CA GLU A 27 34.14 -17.59 -2.76
C GLU A 27 33.44 -16.83 -1.62
N ALA A 28 34.20 -16.22 -0.71
CA ALA A 28 33.64 -15.37 0.35
C ALA A 28 32.93 -14.13 -0.20
N MET A 29 33.49 -13.48 -1.22
CA MET A 29 32.84 -12.35 -1.90
C MET A 29 31.55 -12.77 -2.60
N LYS A 30 31.55 -13.92 -3.30
CA LYS A 30 30.34 -14.50 -3.91
C LYS A 30 29.27 -14.84 -2.89
N ALA A 31 29.66 -15.25 -1.69
CA ALA A 31 28.73 -15.49 -0.61
C ALA A 31 28.10 -14.18 -0.07
N GLY A 32 28.72 -13.01 -0.27
CA GLY A 32 28.20 -11.72 0.19
C GLY A 32 28.85 -11.18 1.47
N VAL A 33 30.10 -11.60 1.72
CA VAL A 33 31.00 -10.93 2.67
C VAL A 33 31.34 -9.54 2.13
N SER A 34 31.39 -8.55 3.00
CA SER A 34 31.60 -7.15 2.63
C SER A 34 33.05 -6.85 2.25
N ASP A 35 34.01 -7.49 2.92
CA ASP A 35 35.43 -7.38 2.59
C ASP A 35 36.27 -8.56 3.13
N TYR A 36 37.47 -8.74 2.57
CA TYR A 36 38.41 -9.82 2.87
C TYR A 36 39.79 -9.27 3.28
N LEU A 37 40.26 -9.61 4.48
CA LEU A 37 41.53 -9.14 5.02
C LEU A 37 42.49 -10.29 5.38
N VAL A 38 43.77 -10.15 4.99
CA VAL A 38 44.82 -11.14 5.28
C VAL A 38 45.56 -10.77 6.56
N LYS A 39 45.57 -11.67 7.57
CA LYS A 39 46.07 -11.44 8.94
C LYS A 39 47.50 -10.90 9.01
N GLY A 40 48.39 -11.27 8.08
CA GLY A 40 49.78 -10.79 8.04
C GLY A 40 50.00 -9.39 7.45
N ARG A 41 48.94 -8.68 7.02
CA ARG A 41 49.03 -7.33 6.41
C ARG A 41 47.96 -6.36 6.95
N ILE A 42 47.42 -6.64 8.13
CA ILE A 42 46.45 -5.76 8.79
C ILE A 42 47.23 -4.65 9.47
N THR A 43 47.00 -3.41 9.05
CA THR A 43 47.39 -2.22 9.80
C THR A 43 46.15 -1.59 10.42
N PRO A 44 46.28 -0.85 11.54
CA PRO A 44 45.16 -0.15 12.15
C PRO A 44 44.41 0.76 11.17
N ASP A 45 45.13 1.48 10.32
CA ASP A 45 44.52 2.40 9.33
C ASP A 45 43.75 1.65 8.26
N ARG A 46 44.30 0.55 7.75
CA ARG A 46 43.60 -0.29 6.76
C ARG A 46 42.34 -0.92 7.34
N LEU A 47 42.39 -1.35 8.60
CA LEU A 47 41.22 -1.90 9.27
C LEU A 47 40.13 -0.84 9.46
N ARG A 48 40.48 0.37 9.92
CA ARG A 48 39.53 1.50 10.05
C ARG A 48 38.87 1.83 8.71
N LEU A 49 39.66 1.84 7.64
CA LEU A 49 39.19 2.13 6.30
C LEU A 49 38.16 1.09 5.82
N VAL A 50 38.50 -0.20 5.94
CA VAL A 50 37.63 -1.31 5.52
C VAL A 50 36.33 -1.33 6.32
N ILE A 51 36.39 -1.15 7.65
CA ILE A 51 35.19 -1.05 8.48
C ILE A 51 34.32 0.13 8.04
N SER A 52 34.93 1.30 7.83
CA SER A 52 34.20 2.51 7.43
C SER A 52 33.49 2.31 6.09
N PHE A 53 34.17 1.74 5.10
CA PHE A 53 33.56 1.43 3.80
C PHE A 53 32.44 0.41 3.91
N ALA A 54 32.64 -0.67 4.66
CA ALA A 54 31.64 -1.72 4.83
C ALA A 54 30.36 -1.17 5.49
N VAL A 55 30.50 -0.32 6.51
CA VAL A 55 29.38 0.37 7.16
C VAL A 55 28.68 1.34 6.22
N GLN A 56 29.43 2.18 5.50
CA GLN A 56 28.85 3.14 4.55
C GLN A 56 28.08 2.43 3.43
N LYS A 57 28.67 1.39 2.83
CA LYS A 57 28.04 0.58 1.79
C LYS A 57 26.75 -0.04 2.28
N ASN A 58 26.75 -0.63 3.49
CA ASN A 58 25.56 -1.21 4.08
C ASN A 58 24.46 -0.17 4.31
N ARG A 59 24.80 1.03 4.82
CA ARG A 59 23.84 2.13 5.00
C ARG A 59 23.20 2.57 3.69
N ILE A 60 23.99 2.66 2.61
CA ILE A 60 23.49 3.01 1.28
C ILE A 60 22.52 1.93 0.76
N GLN A 61 22.88 0.66 0.92
CA GLN A 61 22.03 -0.46 0.50
C GLN A 61 20.71 -0.50 1.28
N GLN A 62 20.75 -0.34 2.61
CA GLN A 62 19.54 -0.28 3.44
C GLN A 62 18.63 0.88 3.02
N ARG A 63 19.17 2.08 2.82
CA ARG A 63 18.38 3.24 2.34
C ARG A 63 17.77 2.99 0.96
N LEU A 64 18.49 2.32 0.06
CA LEU A 64 17.98 2.00 -1.27
C LEU A 64 16.82 1.00 -1.18
N GLU A 65 16.94 -0.02 -0.34
CA GLU A 65 15.87 -1.01 -0.11
C GLU A 65 14.64 -0.36 0.52
N GLU A 66 14.82 0.49 1.54
CA GLU A 66 13.74 1.27 2.16
C GLU A 66 13.00 2.13 1.14
N LYS A 67 13.75 2.88 0.31
CA LYS A 67 13.17 3.74 -0.74
C LYS A 67 12.46 2.91 -1.80
N ARG A 68 13.01 1.77 -2.19
CA ARG A 68 12.39 0.86 -3.16
C ARG A 68 11.08 0.29 -2.62
N LYS A 69 11.06 -0.11 -1.35
CA LYS A 69 9.83 -0.59 -0.69
C LYS A 69 8.77 0.52 -0.65
N ALA A 70 9.15 1.72 -0.21
CA ALA A 70 8.24 2.86 -0.17
C ALA A 70 7.68 3.22 -1.57
N LEU A 71 8.51 3.16 -2.62
CA LEU A 71 8.06 3.39 -4.00
C LEU A 71 7.07 2.32 -4.48
N LEU A 72 7.35 1.05 -4.19
CA LEU A 72 6.44 -0.05 -4.54
C LEU A 72 5.10 0.07 -3.82
N ASP A 73 5.12 0.44 -2.54
CA ASP A 73 3.90 0.64 -1.76
C ASP A 73 3.09 1.84 -2.29
N ALA A 74 3.76 2.96 -2.62
CA ALA A 74 3.13 4.12 -3.23
C ALA A 74 2.54 3.82 -4.62
N GLU A 75 3.23 3.05 -5.46
CA GLU A 75 2.73 2.68 -6.78
C GLU A 75 1.52 1.74 -6.69
N ARG A 76 1.55 0.77 -5.76
CA ARG A 76 0.39 -0.09 -5.47
C ARG A 76 -0.83 0.74 -5.03
N GLN A 77 -0.61 1.72 -4.16
CA GLN A 77 -1.67 2.64 -3.72
C GLN A 77 -2.23 3.45 -4.90
N ARG A 78 -1.36 3.95 -5.79
CA ARG A 78 -1.77 4.74 -6.96
C ARG A 78 -2.59 3.91 -7.95
N VAL A 79 -2.13 2.72 -8.32
CA VAL A 79 -2.84 1.82 -9.25
C VAL A 79 -4.21 1.41 -8.70
N MET A 80 -4.30 1.14 -7.39
CA MET A 80 -5.56 0.85 -6.73
C MET A 80 -6.53 2.05 -6.80
N MET A 81 -6.02 3.26 -6.60
CA MET A 81 -6.82 4.50 -6.69
C MET A 81 -7.30 4.79 -8.12
N GLU A 82 -6.46 4.55 -9.13
CA GLU A 82 -6.83 4.67 -10.54
C GLU A 82 -7.98 3.71 -10.89
N SER A 83 -7.89 2.46 -10.41
CA SER A 83 -8.95 1.45 -10.62
C SER A 83 -10.27 1.85 -9.96
N VAL A 84 -10.22 2.30 -8.70
CA VAL A 84 -11.35 2.85 -7.95
C VAL A 84 -12.05 3.97 -8.72
N THR A 85 -11.26 4.93 -9.22
CA THR A 85 -11.78 6.09 -9.94
C THR A 85 -12.49 5.65 -11.23
N ALA A 86 -11.86 4.76 -12.00
CA ALA A 86 -12.45 4.20 -13.21
C ALA A 86 -13.77 3.49 -12.93
N THR A 87 -13.81 2.60 -11.92
CA THR A 87 -15.03 1.88 -11.53
C THR A 87 -16.15 2.84 -11.11
N CYS A 88 -15.84 3.92 -10.37
CA CYS A 88 -16.85 4.92 -10.01
C CYS A 88 -17.42 5.66 -11.22
N HIS A 89 -16.59 6.02 -12.20
CA HIS A 89 -17.08 6.60 -13.45
C HIS A 89 -18.01 5.63 -14.20
N HIS A 90 -17.66 4.34 -14.22
CA HIS A 90 -18.51 3.31 -14.83
C HIS A 90 -19.85 3.13 -14.12
N PHE A 91 -19.93 3.32 -12.79
CA PHE A 91 -21.20 3.27 -12.06
C PHE A 91 -22.02 4.55 -12.14
N ALA A 92 -21.38 5.71 -12.31
CA ALA A 92 -22.07 7.00 -12.45
C ALA A 92 -23.01 7.02 -13.67
N GLY A 93 -22.61 6.40 -14.78
CA GLY A 93 -23.42 6.26 -15.99
C GLY A 93 -24.78 5.57 -15.76
N PRO A 94 -24.82 4.28 -15.40
CA PRO A 94 -26.07 3.55 -15.17
C PRO A 94 -26.89 4.16 -14.02
N LEU A 95 -26.27 4.71 -12.99
CA LEU A 95 -26.99 5.39 -11.92
C LEU A 95 -27.70 6.67 -12.40
N THR A 96 -27.05 7.45 -13.27
CA THR A 96 -27.67 8.64 -13.87
C THR A 96 -28.87 8.26 -14.71
N ALA A 97 -28.75 7.19 -15.51
CA ALA A 97 -29.88 6.66 -16.29
C ALA A 97 -31.03 6.18 -15.40
N MET A 98 -30.73 5.48 -14.29
CA MET A 98 -31.75 5.07 -13.31
C MET A 98 -32.46 6.29 -12.70
N LEU A 99 -31.70 7.30 -12.25
CA LEU A 99 -32.27 8.53 -11.70
C LEU A 99 -33.18 9.22 -12.70
N SER A 100 -32.74 9.38 -13.95
CA SER A 100 -33.53 10.00 -15.00
C SER A 100 -34.84 9.25 -15.27
N ASN A 101 -34.80 7.92 -15.36
CA ASN A 101 -36.00 7.12 -15.56
C ASN A 101 -36.96 7.25 -14.37
N LEU A 102 -36.46 7.14 -13.14
CA LEU A 102 -37.28 7.26 -11.93
C LEU A 102 -37.89 8.66 -11.79
N GLN A 103 -37.14 9.71 -12.09
CA GLN A 103 -37.64 11.09 -12.09
C GLN A 103 -38.71 11.30 -13.17
N MET A 104 -38.49 10.78 -14.38
CA MET A 104 -39.49 10.83 -15.44
C MET A 104 -40.78 10.09 -15.05
N PHE A 105 -40.68 8.91 -14.42
CA PHE A 105 -41.87 8.21 -13.90
C PHE A 105 -42.59 9.01 -12.81
N ALA A 106 -41.84 9.74 -11.97
CA ALA A 106 -42.43 10.60 -10.94
C ALA A 106 -43.13 11.84 -11.52
N GLU A 107 -42.68 12.34 -12.67
CA GLU A 107 -43.23 13.52 -13.34
C GLU A 107 -44.37 13.19 -14.31
N VAL A 108 -44.31 12.06 -15.01
CA VAL A 108 -45.22 11.71 -16.12
C VAL A 108 -46.43 10.89 -15.66
N GLU A 109 -46.30 10.07 -14.61
CA GLU A 109 -47.44 9.31 -14.10
C GLU A 109 -48.12 10.02 -12.94
N ASN A 110 -49.43 10.29 -13.09
CA ASN A 110 -50.30 10.59 -11.96
C ASN A 110 -50.53 9.28 -11.18
N ILE A 111 -49.52 8.81 -10.45
CA ILE A 111 -49.58 7.58 -9.67
C ILE A 111 -50.60 7.79 -8.54
N GLU A 112 -51.84 7.35 -8.78
CA GLU A 112 -52.95 7.46 -7.83
C GLU A 112 -52.79 6.50 -6.64
N GLU A 113 -52.08 5.40 -6.83
CA GLU A 113 -51.89 4.36 -5.82
C GLU A 113 -50.78 4.73 -4.82
N PRO A 114 -51.10 4.93 -3.53
CA PRO A 114 -50.13 5.42 -2.54
C PRO A 114 -48.92 4.51 -2.33
N GLU A 115 -49.11 3.19 -2.46
CA GLU A 115 -48.03 2.21 -2.30
C GLU A 115 -46.97 2.35 -3.41
N LYS A 116 -47.40 2.45 -4.67
CA LYS A 116 -46.49 2.65 -5.81
C LYS A 116 -45.73 3.96 -5.72
N ARG A 117 -46.39 5.03 -5.26
CA ARG A 117 -45.75 6.33 -5.02
C ARG A 117 -44.65 6.23 -3.96
N ASN A 118 -44.92 5.54 -2.85
CA ASN A 118 -43.95 5.31 -1.78
C ASN A 118 -42.75 4.46 -2.28
N MET A 119 -43.01 3.40 -3.04
CA MET A 119 -41.93 2.60 -3.65
C MET A 119 -41.04 3.43 -4.58
N LEU A 120 -41.63 4.31 -5.39
CA LEU A 120 -40.89 5.20 -6.29
C LEU A 120 -40.04 6.21 -5.51
N GLU A 121 -40.58 6.81 -4.45
CA GLU A 121 -39.84 7.70 -3.55
C GLU A 121 -38.65 6.98 -2.88
N GLN A 122 -38.84 5.74 -2.44
CA GLN A 122 -37.75 4.93 -1.86
C GLN A 122 -36.65 4.64 -2.88
N CYS A 123 -37.01 4.27 -4.11
CA CYS A 123 -36.06 4.06 -5.21
C CYS A 123 -35.27 5.32 -5.53
N LEU A 124 -35.94 6.47 -5.63
CA LEU A 124 -35.29 7.77 -5.84
C LEU A 124 -34.30 8.09 -4.72
N LYS A 125 -34.73 7.96 -3.46
CA LYS A 125 -33.87 8.21 -2.29
C LYS A 125 -32.65 7.29 -2.24
N ALA A 126 -32.82 6.01 -2.59
CA ALA A 126 -31.71 5.06 -2.68
C ALA A 126 -30.71 5.44 -3.78
N ALA A 127 -31.20 5.82 -4.95
CA ALA A 127 -30.36 6.25 -6.07
C ALA A 127 -29.60 7.57 -5.77
N GLU A 128 -30.23 8.53 -5.11
CA GLU A 128 -29.57 9.76 -4.64
C GLU A 128 -28.51 9.50 -3.57
N THR A 129 -28.77 8.55 -2.67
CA THR A 129 -27.79 8.11 -1.68
C THR A 129 -26.57 7.49 -2.37
N MET A 130 -26.79 6.62 -3.36
CA MET A 130 -25.71 6.02 -4.15
C MET A 130 -24.90 7.08 -4.91
N LYS A 131 -25.56 8.11 -5.46
CA LYS A 131 -24.89 9.23 -6.14
C LYS A 131 -23.99 9.99 -5.19
N THR A 132 -24.46 10.22 -3.97
CA THR A 132 -23.69 10.88 -2.91
C THR A 132 -22.46 10.06 -2.52
N ILE A 133 -22.61 8.74 -2.38
CA ILE A 133 -21.49 7.83 -2.09
C ILE A 133 -20.45 7.87 -3.21
N LEU A 134 -20.89 7.73 -4.47
CA LEU A 134 -19.98 7.78 -5.63
C LEU A 134 -19.21 9.11 -5.70
N ASN A 135 -19.88 10.24 -5.47
CA ASN A 135 -19.23 11.55 -5.45
C ASN A 135 -18.15 11.65 -4.36
N LYS A 136 -18.40 11.11 -3.16
CA LYS A 136 -17.38 11.08 -2.10
C LYS A 136 -16.22 10.15 -2.45
N PHE A 137 -16.51 9.01 -3.05
CA PHE A 137 -15.50 8.04 -3.48
C PHE A 137 -14.58 8.63 -4.57
N GLN A 138 -15.13 9.41 -5.50
CA GLN A 138 -14.37 10.15 -6.53
C GLN A 138 -13.51 11.29 -5.96
N GLN A 139 -13.89 11.85 -4.80
CA GLN A 139 -13.14 12.94 -4.15
C GLN A 139 -12.01 12.46 -3.23
N VAL A 140 -11.87 11.14 -3.02
CA VAL A 140 -10.76 10.59 -2.26
C VAL A 140 -9.47 10.89 -3.02
N ARG A 141 -8.63 11.76 -2.48
CA ARG A 141 -7.32 12.11 -3.09
C ARG A 141 -6.17 11.31 -2.49
N GLU A 142 -6.37 10.72 -1.32
CA GLU A 142 -5.36 9.94 -0.61
C GLU A 142 -5.92 8.58 -0.20
N TYR A 143 -5.14 7.53 -0.47
CA TYR A 143 -5.43 6.19 0.02
C TYR A 143 -5.12 6.12 1.52
N ARG A 144 -6.09 6.48 2.35
CA ARG A 144 -6.05 6.25 3.80
C ARG A 144 -6.88 5.03 4.12
N THR A 145 -6.34 4.13 4.90
CA THR A 145 -7.09 2.99 5.42
C THR A 145 -7.24 3.10 6.92
N ARG A 146 -8.33 2.55 7.44
CA ARG A 146 -8.57 2.38 8.87
C ARG A 146 -8.83 0.91 9.18
N PRO A 147 -8.42 0.43 10.37
CA PRO A 147 -8.75 -0.92 10.79
C PRO A 147 -10.28 -1.05 10.92
N PHE A 148 -10.81 -2.16 10.40
CA PHE A 148 -12.24 -2.48 10.45
C PHE A 148 -12.51 -3.77 11.23
N LEU A 149 -11.68 -4.80 11.04
CA LEU A 149 -11.60 -6.03 11.83
C LEU A 149 -10.11 -6.38 12.03
N GLU A 150 -9.78 -7.33 12.91
CA GLU A 150 -8.39 -7.66 13.30
C GLU A 150 -7.41 -7.77 12.11
N ASP A 151 -7.88 -8.26 10.96
CA ASP A 151 -7.07 -8.44 9.75
C ASP A 151 -7.57 -7.68 8.50
N VAL A 152 -8.57 -6.79 8.63
CA VAL A 152 -9.19 -6.11 7.49
C VAL A 152 -9.09 -4.60 7.65
N ASN A 153 -8.39 -3.96 6.71
CA ASN A 153 -8.33 -2.51 6.56
C ASN A 153 -9.32 -2.05 5.50
N ILE A 154 -10.11 -1.01 5.79
CA ILE A 154 -11.06 -0.42 4.84
C ILE A 154 -10.57 0.98 4.44
N LEU A 155 -10.77 1.31 3.17
CA LEU A 155 -10.53 2.65 2.63
C LEU A 155 -11.39 3.68 3.38
N ASP A 156 -10.74 4.70 3.94
CA ASP A 156 -11.43 5.80 4.59
C ASP A 156 -11.92 6.80 3.55
N ILE A 157 -13.21 6.70 3.22
CA ILE A 157 -13.89 7.57 2.24
C ILE A 157 -14.69 8.67 2.97
N GLY A 158 -14.47 8.88 4.27
CA GLY A 158 -15.25 9.85 5.05
C GLY A 158 -16.75 9.50 5.14
N LEU A 159 -17.11 8.23 4.92
CA LEU A 159 -18.48 7.72 4.99
C LEU A 159 -19.12 7.88 6.37
N ALA A 160 -18.32 8.09 7.42
CA ALA A 160 -18.80 8.41 8.78
C ALA A 160 -19.66 9.69 8.82
N SER A 161 -19.51 10.59 7.84
CA SER A 161 -20.38 11.77 7.68
C SER A 161 -21.74 11.46 7.05
N ILE A 162 -21.94 10.27 6.46
CA ILE A 162 -23.23 9.82 5.88
C ILE A 162 -23.99 8.92 6.86
N TYR A 163 -23.28 8.00 7.52
CA TYR A 163 -23.90 6.99 8.37
C TYR A 163 -23.77 7.27 9.88
N GLY A 164 -23.16 8.41 10.26
CA GLY A 164 -22.60 8.57 11.61
C GLY A 164 -21.33 7.72 11.76
N THR A 165 -20.48 8.00 12.76
CA THR A 165 -19.44 7.04 13.14
C THR A 165 -20.12 5.70 13.41
N PRO A 166 -19.80 4.61 12.67
CA PRO A 166 -20.27 3.30 13.04
C PRO A 166 -19.61 3.02 14.39
N GLY A 167 -20.38 3.22 15.45
CA GLY A 167 -19.97 2.87 16.78
C GLY A 167 -19.69 1.38 16.79
N LEU A 168 -18.56 1.04 17.42
CA LEU A 168 -18.39 -0.19 18.17
C LEU A 168 -19.64 -0.44 19.01
N GLN A 169 -20.68 -1.02 18.42
CA GLN A 169 -21.78 -1.63 19.14
C GLN A 169 -21.95 -3.03 18.61
N GLY A 170 -21.30 -3.93 19.36
CA GLY A 170 -21.67 -5.32 19.57
C GLY A 170 -21.98 -6.13 18.34
N PHE A 171 -20.98 -6.86 17.86
CA PHE A 171 -21.02 -8.33 17.84
C PHE A 171 -19.64 -8.86 18.21
#